data_AF-F3M4B3-F1
#
_entry.id   AF-F3M4B3-F1
#
_cell.length_a   1.000
_cell.length_b   1.000
_cell.length_c   1.000
_cell.angle_alpha   90.00
_cell.angle_beta   90.00
_cell.angle_gamma   90.00
#
_symmetry.space_group_name_H-M   'P 1'
#
loop_
_entity.id
_entity.type
_entity.pdbx_description
1 polymer ?
#
loop_
_entity_poly.entity_id
_entity_poly.type
_entity_poly.pdbx_seq_one_letter_code
_entity_poly.pdbx_strand_id
1 'polypeptide(L)'
;MSWFVLAMVIGCSGLSKIEVPEELLAEKDELRIHYFYEDANAANGPNEQTHVAWWSEEIHMSDADREVLQATNLHNVRDETGRQTADVIGLTRFPIVVLVNDKEIVLKTDDLNEVIDFLKKIRQGS
;
A
#
# COMPACT_ATOMS: atom_id res chain seq x y z
N MET A 1 22.62 -49.91 -22.58
CA MET A 1 21.37 -49.79 -21.80
C MET A 1 21.27 -48.37 -21.30
N SER A 2 20.42 -47.56 -21.92
CA SER A 2 20.23 -46.14 -21.58
C SER A 2 19.31 -46.05 -20.36
N TRP A 3 19.78 -45.42 -19.29
CA TRP A 3 19.04 -45.21 -18.05
C TRP A 3 18.34 -43.85 -18.13
N PHE A 4 17.01 -43.84 -18.24
CA PHE A 4 16.22 -42.62 -18.16
C PHE A 4 16.02 -42.24 -16.69
N VAL A 5 16.63 -41.14 -16.24
CA VAL A 5 16.28 -40.52 -14.97
C VAL A 5 15.11 -39.56 -15.23
N LEU A 6 13.93 -39.94 -14.74
CA LEU A 6 12.75 -39.11 -14.69
C LEU A 6 12.92 -38.10 -13.53
N ALA A 7 13.29 -36.86 -13.84
CA ALA A 7 13.30 -35.78 -12.86
C ALA A 7 11.87 -35.27 -12.67
N MET A 8 11.21 -35.71 -11.58
CA MET A 8 10.02 -35.03 -11.07
C MET A 8 10.45 -33.67 -10.55
N VAL A 9 10.11 -32.61 -11.29
CA VAL A 9 10.15 -31.26 -10.74
C VAL A 9 8.96 -31.15 -9.79
N ILE A 10 9.21 -31.41 -8.52
CA ILE A 10 8.31 -31.04 -7.43
C ILE A 10 8.31 -29.51 -7.44
N GLY A 11 7.31 -28.92 -8.07
CA GLY A 11 7.05 -27.49 -8.01
C GLY A 11 6.70 -27.13 -6.58
N CYS A 12 7.72 -26.85 -5.76
CA CYS A 12 7.54 -26.21 -4.48
C CYS A 12 6.86 -24.87 -4.74
N SER A 13 5.64 -24.76 -4.23
CA SER A 13 4.85 -23.56 -4.07
C SER A 13 5.62 -22.52 -3.26
N GLY A 14 6.57 -21.84 -3.89
CA GLY A 14 7.17 -20.63 -3.37
C GLY A 14 6.31 -19.45 -3.79
N LEU A 15 5.18 -19.23 -3.11
CA LEU A 15 4.63 -17.88 -3.03
C LEU A 15 5.72 -17.07 -2.33
N SER A 16 6.58 -16.43 -3.13
CA SER A 16 7.51 -15.43 -2.65
C SER A 16 6.66 -14.43 -1.88
N LYS A 17 6.78 -14.45 -0.56
CA LYS A 17 6.34 -13.32 0.26
C LYS A 17 7.19 -12.17 -0.25
N ILE A 18 6.57 -11.29 -1.03
CA ILE A 18 7.19 -10.05 -1.45
C ILE A 18 7.60 -9.35 -0.15
N GLU A 19 8.90 -9.25 0.06
CA GLU A 19 9.46 -8.61 1.24
C GLU A 19 9.13 -7.12 1.14
N VAL A 20 8.49 -6.60 2.18
CA VAL A 20 8.07 -5.20 2.21
C VAL A 20 9.31 -4.36 2.47
N PRO A 21 9.65 -3.39 1.60
CA PRO A 21 10.81 -2.52 1.83
C PRO A 21 10.73 -1.82 3.19
N GLU A 22 11.86 -1.74 3.88
CA GLU A 22 11.93 -1.14 5.23
C GLU A 22 11.41 0.31 5.24
N GLU A 23 11.57 1.06 4.15
CA GLU A 23 11.05 2.42 4.02
C GLU A 23 9.52 2.51 4.06
N LEU A 24 8.81 1.40 3.81
CA LEU A 24 7.36 1.32 3.89
C LEU A 24 6.86 0.83 5.24
N LEU A 25 7.73 0.19 6.04
CA LEU A 25 7.33 -0.35 7.34
C LEU A 25 7.01 0.78 8.32
N ALA A 26 6.02 0.54 9.18
CA ALA A 26 5.73 1.43 10.30
C ALA A 26 6.77 1.25 11.42
N GLU A 27 6.81 2.18 12.39
CA GLU A 27 7.49 1.88 13.64
C GLU A 27 6.75 0.78 14.40
N LYS A 28 7.41 0.20 15.41
CA LYS A 28 6.86 -0.91 16.17
C LYS A 28 5.52 -0.52 16.80
N ASP A 29 4.53 -1.40 16.63
CA ASP A 29 3.16 -1.23 17.13
C ASP A 29 2.40 -0.04 16.49
N GLU A 30 2.92 0.52 15.39
CA GLU A 30 2.26 1.57 14.60
C GLU A 30 1.66 1.02 13.29
N LEU A 31 0.78 1.83 12.70
CA LEU A 31 0.21 1.61 11.38
C LEU A 31 0.56 2.79 10.47
N ARG A 32 1.12 2.49 9.30
CA ARG A 32 1.48 3.49 8.29
C ARG A 32 0.61 3.33 7.06
N ILE A 33 0.10 4.46 6.56
CA ILE A 33 -0.73 4.50 5.34
C ILE A 33 0.12 5.05 4.20
N HIS A 34 0.16 4.31 3.10
CA HIS A 34 0.80 4.70 1.86
C HIS A 34 -0.26 4.83 0.77
N TYR A 35 -0.26 5.95 0.05
CA TYR A 35 -1.16 6.19 -1.07
C TYR A 35 -0.36 6.31 -2.37
N PHE A 36 -0.60 5.40 -3.29
CA PHE A 36 0.03 5.36 -4.60
C PHE A 36 -0.93 5.88 -5.65
N TYR A 37 -0.53 6.90 -6.41
CA TYR A 37 -1.39 7.60 -7.37
C TYR A 37 -0.65 7.99 -8.64
N GLU A 38 -1.40 8.27 -9.71
CA GLU A 38 -0.85 8.69 -11.01
C GLU A 38 -1.21 10.14 -11.33
N ASP A 39 -0.31 11.09 -11.07
CA ASP A 39 -0.51 12.48 -11.47
C ASP A 39 0.54 12.94 -12.49
N ALA A 40 0.06 13.28 -13.71
CA ALA A 40 0.91 13.73 -14.82
C ALA A 40 1.41 15.16 -14.62
N ASN A 41 0.73 15.92 -13.77
CA ASN A 41 1.04 17.31 -13.46
C ASN A 41 1.88 17.43 -12.19
N ALA A 42 2.37 16.32 -11.62
CA ALA A 42 3.32 16.23 -10.51
C ALA A 42 4.43 17.30 -10.55
N ALA A 43 5.07 17.44 -11.72
CA ALA A 43 6.14 18.41 -11.95
C ALA A 43 5.71 19.89 -11.90
N ASN A 44 4.42 20.17 -12.11
CA ASN A 44 3.80 21.49 -11.95
C ASN A 44 3.07 21.63 -10.60
N GLY A 45 3.17 20.61 -9.73
CA GLY A 45 2.52 20.54 -8.44
C GLY A 45 1.02 20.23 -8.52
N PRO A 46 0.61 18.97 -8.34
CA PRO A 46 -0.63 18.61 -7.71
C PRO A 46 -0.37 18.70 -6.23
N ASN A 47 -1.08 19.60 -5.58
CA ASN A 47 -0.99 19.80 -4.16
C ASN A 47 -1.27 18.44 -3.51
N GLU A 48 -0.26 17.78 -2.94
CA GLU A 48 -0.37 16.52 -2.19
C GLU A 48 -1.58 16.52 -1.24
N GLN A 49 -1.89 17.71 -0.72
CA GLN A 49 -3.08 18.01 0.09
C GLN A 49 -4.42 17.85 -0.64
N THR A 50 -4.50 18.04 -1.97
CA THR A 50 -5.74 17.90 -2.76
C THR A 50 -6.19 16.45 -2.89
N HIS A 51 -5.26 15.48 -3.00
CA HIS A 51 -5.65 14.07 -3.01
C HIS A 51 -6.14 13.61 -1.63
N VAL A 52 -5.46 14.03 -0.56
CA VAL A 52 -5.88 13.75 0.83
C VAL A 52 -7.16 14.50 1.21
N ALA A 53 -7.34 15.74 0.73
CA ALA A 53 -8.54 16.53 0.95
C ALA A 53 -9.75 15.91 0.23
N TRP A 54 -9.60 15.54 -1.05
CA TRP A 54 -10.62 14.81 -1.80
C TRP A 54 -11.02 13.52 -1.08
N TRP A 55 -10.04 12.76 -0.59
CA TRP A 55 -10.27 11.59 0.28
C TRP A 55 -11.07 11.88 1.54
N SER A 56 -10.82 12.99 2.22
CA SER A 56 -11.53 13.31 3.46
C SER A 56 -12.97 13.77 3.23
N GLU A 57 -13.25 14.38 2.07
CA GLU A 57 -14.53 14.99 1.74
C GLU A 57 -15.54 13.98 1.14
N GLU A 58 -15.08 13.00 0.36
CA GLU A 58 -16.00 12.05 -0.30
C GLU A 58 -16.75 11.13 0.67
N ILE A 59 -16.17 10.82 1.83
CA ILE A 59 -16.65 9.76 2.73
C ILE A 59 -17.16 10.25 4.09
N HIS A 60 -17.32 11.57 4.27
CA HIS A 60 -17.82 12.17 5.52
C HIS A 60 -17.09 11.62 6.76
N MET A 61 -15.76 11.54 6.67
CA MET A 61 -14.92 10.97 7.71
C MET A 61 -15.01 11.74 9.03
N SER A 62 -14.84 11.01 10.15
CA SER A 62 -14.67 11.67 11.45
C SER A 62 -13.34 12.42 11.52
N ASP A 63 -13.23 13.41 12.40
CA ASP A 63 -11.99 14.17 12.57
C ASP A 63 -10.78 13.26 12.88
N ALA A 64 -11.00 12.21 13.67
CA ALA A 64 -9.97 11.21 13.99
C ALA A 64 -9.53 10.38 12.78
N ASP A 65 -10.45 10.06 11.86
CA ASP A 65 -10.10 9.37 10.60
C ASP A 65 -9.33 10.31 9.67
N ARG A 66 -9.70 11.59 9.68
CA ARG A 66 -9.05 12.65 8.93
C ARG A 66 -7.60 12.87 9.35
N GLU A 67 -7.33 12.92 10.65
CA GLU A 67 -5.97 13.07 11.19
C GLU A 67 -5.06 11.91 10.76
N VAL A 68 -5.58 10.68 10.79
CA VAL A 68 -4.84 9.49 10.34
C VAL A 68 -4.51 9.56 8.86
N LEU A 69 -5.43 10.07 8.03
CA LEU A 69 -5.16 10.27 6.60
C LEU A 69 -4.20 11.41 6.31
N GLN A 70 -4.14 12.45 7.15
CA GLN A 70 -3.14 13.52 7.00
C GLN A 70 -1.71 13.02 7.22
N ALA A 71 -1.53 11.93 7.96
CA ALA A 71 -0.25 11.25 8.13
C ALA A 71 0.08 10.26 6.98
N THR A 72 -0.70 10.25 5.89
CA THR A 72 -0.47 9.34 4.76
C THR A 72 0.79 9.73 3.99
N ASN A 73 1.65 8.75 3.74
CA ASN A 73 2.78 8.91 2.84
C ASN A 73 2.30 8.80 1.39
N LEU A 74 2.63 9.80 0.59
CA LEU A 74 2.16 9.92 -0.78
C LEU A 74 3.24 9.46 -1.76
N HIS A 75 2.85 8.66 -2.74
CA HIS A 75 3.74 8.06 -3.73
C HIS A 75 3.17 8.30 -5.12
N ASN A 76 3.70 9.28 -5.84
CA ASN A 76 3.35 9.46 -7.24
C ASN A 76 4.10 8.44 -8.10
N VAL A 77 3.38 7.48 -8.70
CA VAL A 77 3.99 6.41 -9.50
C VAL A 77 4.36 6.84 -10.92
N ARG A 78 4.20 8.12 -11.25
CA ARG A 78 4.83 8.72 -12.43
C ARG A 78 6.27 9.14 -12.18
N ASP A 79 6.66 9.33 -10.92
CA ASP A 79 8.05 9.56 -10.55
C ASP A 79 8.80 8.22 -10.43
N GLU A 80 10.10 8.24 -10.73
CA GLU A 80 10.93 7.03 -10.73
C GLU A 80 10.87 6.31 -9.38
N THR A 81 11.06 7.04 -8.28
CA THR A 81 11.01 6.47 -6.92
C THR A 81 9.65 5.85 -6.62
N GLY A 82 8.55 6.58 -6.88
CA GLY A 82 7.21 6.07 -6.61
C GLY A 82 6.87 4.83 -7.44
N ARG A 83 7.30 4.80 -8.71
CA ARG A 83 7.15 3.63 -9.59
C ARG A 83 7.96 2.43 -9.09
N GLN A 84 9.24 2.62 -8.77
CA GLN A 84 10.10 1.55 -8.26
C GLN A 84 9.51 0.94 -6.98
N THR A 85 9.09 1.77 -6.04
CA THR A 85 8.43 1.32 -4.81
C THR A 85 7.17 0.51 -5.12
N ALA A 86 6.30 1.02 -5.98
CA ALA A 86 5.06 0.33 -6.38
C ALA A 86 5.34 -1.04 -7.02
N ASP A 87 6.35 -1.11 -7.89
CA ASP A 87 6.74 -2.35 -8.58
C ASP A 87 7.30 -3.39 -7.60
N VAL A 88 8.14 -2.97 -6.64
CA VAL A 88 8.71 -3.86 -5.62
C VAL A 88 7.61 -4.53 -4.80
N ILE A 89 6.57 -3.80 -4.41
CA ILE A 89 5.42 -4.36 -3.67
C ILE A 89 4.30 -4.92 -4.57
N GLY A 90 4.56 -5.03 -5.89
CA GLY A 90 3.70 -5.71 -6.86
C GLY A 90 2.41 -4.97 -7.20
N LEU A 91 2.40 -3.64 -7.15
CA LEU A 91 1.23 -2.83 -7.49
C LEU A 91 1.16 -2.60 -9.00
N THR A 92 0.02 -2.91 -9.59
CA THR A 92 -0.21 -2.80 -11.05
C THR A 92 -1.39 -1.92 -11.41
N ARG A 93 -2.13 -1.40 -10.40
CA ARG A 93 -3.32 -0.57 -10.56
C ARG A 93 -3.27 0.58 -9.58
N PHE A 94 -3.73 1.75 -10.01
CA PHE A 94 -3.71 3.00 -9.27
C PHE A 94 -5.02 3.77 -9.52
N PRO A 95 -5.49 4.60 -8.57
CA PRO A 95 -4.89 4.80 -7.25
C PRO A 95 -5.08 3.59 -6.32
N ILE A 96 -4.18 3.40 -5.37
CA ILE A 96 -4.28 2.31 -4.39
C ILE A 96 -3.71 2.73 -3.03
N VAL A 97 -4.36 2.26 -1.98
CA VAL A 97 -3.95 2.42 -0.59
C VAL A 97 -3.27 1.15 -0.12
N VAL A 98 -2.15 1.32 0.56
CA VAL A 98 -1.40 0.24 1.20
C VAL A 98 -1.22 0.59 2.66
N LEU A 99 -1.76 -0.23 3.55
CA LEU A 99 -1.52 -0.11 4.99
C LEU A 99 -0.46 -1.12 5.39
N VAL A 100 0.51 -0.65 6.15
CA VAL A 100 1.69 -1.41 6.56
C VAL A 100 1.86 -1.28 8.07
N ASN A 101 2.21 -2.37 8.74
CA ASN A 101 2.66 -2.34 10.14
C ASN A 101 4.19 -2.52 10.20
N ASP A 102 4.73 -2.90 11.36
CA ASP A 102 6.16 -3.14 11.55
C ASP A 102 6.71 -4.39 10.84
N LYS A 103 5.86 -5.20 10.20
CA LYS A 103 6.21 -6.52 9.67
C LYS A 103 5.76 -6.77 8.24
N GLU A 104 4.56 -6.30 7.88
CA GLU A 104 3.91 -6.68 6.63
C GLU A 104 2.89 -5.65 6.16
N ILE A 105 2.44 -5.84 4.92
CA ILE A 105 1.30 -5.14 4.37
C ILE A 105 0.03 -5.83 4.88
N VAL A 106 -0.80 -5.09 5.61
CA VAL A 106 -2.02 -5.59 6.25
C VAL A 106 -3.29 -5.29 5.45
N LEU A 107 -3.24 -4.30 4.54
CA LEU A 107 -4.32 -4.01 3.59
C LEU A 107 -3.75 -3.44 2.29
N LYS A 108 -4.30 -3.87 1.15
CA LYS A 108 -4.11 -3.26 -0.17
C LYS A 108 -5.48 -3.09 -0.82
N THR A 109 -5.92 -1.86 -1.05
CA THR A 109 -7.27 -1.62 -1.57
C THR A 109 -7.36 -0.28 -2.30
N ASP A 110 -8.25 -0.20 -3.28
CA ASP A 110 -8.72 1.04 -3.92
C ASP A 110 -10.09 1.47 -3.36
N ASP A 111 -10.69 0.70 -2.44
CA ASP A 111 -11.93 1.03 -1.75
C ASP A 111 -11.68 1.73 -0.41
N LEU A 112 -12.13 2.99 -0.33
CA LEU A 112 -12.00 3.81 0.87
C LEU A 112 -12.82 3.30 2.06
N ASN A 113 -13.95 2.64 1.82
CA ASN A 113 -14.74 2.08 2.91
C ASN A 113 -13.99 0.95 3.61
N GLU A 114 -13.23 0.15 2.85
CA GLU A 114 -12.40 -0.91 3.44
C GLU A 114 -11.30 -0.33 4.33
N VAL A 115 -10.69 0.80 3.94
CA VAL A 115 -9.70 1.51 4.77
C VAL A 115 -10.33 1.98 6.08
N ILE A 116 -11.48 2.65 6.02
CA ILE A 116 -12.19 3.14 7.21
C ILE A 116 -12.56 1.98 8.14
N ASP A 117 -13.15 0.93 7.57
CA ASP A 117 -13.60 -0.24 8.34
C ASP A 117 -12.42 -0.95 8.99
N PHE A 118 -11.28 -1.01 8.32
CA PHE A 118 -10.05 -1.54 8.87
C PHE A 118 -9.55 -0.69 10.06
N LEU A 119 -9.48 0.64 9.89
CA LEU A 119 -9.07 1.56 10.96
C LEU A 119 -10.00 1.47 12.19
N LYS A 120 -11.32 1.37 11.97
CA LYS A 120 -12.30 1.18 13.05
C LYS A 120 -12.08 -0.13 13.80
N LYS A 121 -11.83 -1.23 13.08
CA LYS A 121 -11.57 -2.55 13.69
C LYS A 121 -10.33 -2.52 14.58
N ILE A 122 -9.25 -1.86 14.15
CA ILE A 122 -8.04 -1.74 14.96
C ILE A 122 -8.32 -0.99 16.26
N ARG A 123 -9.04 0.15 16.21
CA ARG A 123 -9.35 0.93 17.41
C ARG A 123 -10.24 0.20 18.42
N GLN A 124 -11.09 -0.72 17.96
CA GLN A 124 -11.97 -1.51 18.82
C GLN A 124 -11.28 -2.75 19.44
N GLY A 125 -10.15 -3.17 18.86
CA GLY A 125 -9.36 -4.32 19.32
C GLY A 125 -8.14 -3.98 20.17
N SER A 126 -7.85 -2.68 20.36
CA SER A 126 -6.79 -2.16 21.24
C SER A 126 -7.35 -1.73 22.60
#